data_AF-A0A5A8CCS5-F1
#
_entry.id   AF-A0A5A8CCS5-F1
#
_cell.length_a   1.000
_cell.length_b   1.000
_cell.length_c   1.000
_cell.angle_alpha   90.00
_cell.angle_beta   90.00
_cell.angle_gamma   90.00
#
_symmetry.space_group_name_H-M   'P 1'
#
loop_
_entity.id
_entity.type
_entity.pdbx_description
1 polymer ?
#
loop_
_entity_poly.entity_id
_entity_poly.type
_entity_poly.pdbx_seq_one_letter_code
_entity_poly.pdbx_strand_id
1 'polypeptide(L)'
;MVFFFSTSDGLTVYMGRDKFENEELIKHMWPEDVWFHVDDLSSAHVYLRLPLGKGIDDIPETALAECCQLVKANSIEGSKRSSVRIVYTPWQNLKKVDRHDVGTVTFHKMSKCKYVKNVSKDREMLRRINKTKEEPTIDLAKAKARRDEEERLRLKAEHKAAAKERARTEKEEREAAKREADDRAYKSLFKDHDRGAAAAAASSRGKRGGAAAAAAADDDFFGDEDAPAAAAAGDDSEDEEAAAAALAGLM
;
A
#
# COMPACT_ATOMS: atom_id res chain seq x y z
N MET A 1 12.71 22.73 -16.08
CA MET A 1 11.74 22.50 -17.19
C MET A 1 11.70 21.03 -17.55
N VAL A 2 10.48 20.49 -17.58
CA VAL A 2 10.18 19.11 -17.94
C VAL A 2 9.31 19.11 -19.19
N PHE A 3 9.63 18.25 -20.15
CA PHE A 3 8.83 18.05 -21.34
C PHE A 3 7.92 16.84 -21.14
N PHE A 4 6.64 16.99 -21.45
CA PHE A 4 5.66 15.91 -21.44
C PHE A 4 5.29 15.56 -22.88
N PHE A 5 5.03 14.27 -23.11
CA PHE A 5 4.63 13.70 -24.37
C PHE A 5 3.52 12.68 -24.12
N SER A 6 2.67 12.46 -25.12
CA SER A 6 1.67 11.41 -25.08
C SER A 6 2.01 10.36 -26.14
N THR A 7 2.13 9.11 -25.71
CA THR A 7 2.29 7.98 -26.63
C THR A 7 1.01 7.73 -27.40
N SER A 8 1.13 7.00 -28.50
CA SER A 8 -0.02 6.54 -29.29
C SER A 8 -1.02 5.70 -28.48
N ASP A 9 -0.56 5.03 -27.43
CA ASP A 9 -1.40 4.25 -26.49
C ASP A 9 -2.01 5.10 -25.35
N GLY A 10 -1.83 6.42 -25.38
CA GLY A 10 -2.33 7.34 -24.36
C GLY A 10 -1.53 7.33 -23.04
N LEU A 11 -0.36 6.69 -23.02
CA LEU A 11 0.55 6.73 -21.88
C LEU A 11 1.36 8.02 -21.85
N THR A 12 1.56 8.56 -20.65
CA THR A 12 2.35 9.76 -20.43
C THR A 12 3.83 9.45 -20.43
N VAL A 13 4.59 10.19 -21.24
CA VAL A 13 6.05 10.16 -21.27
C VAL A 13 6.55 11.54 -20.85
N TYR A 14 7.64 11.60 -20.09
CA TYR A 14 8.25 12.86 -19.73
C TYR A 14 9.78 12.76 -19.68
N MET A 15 10.46 13.89 -19.87
CA MET A 15 11.93 13.98 -19.82
C MET A 15 12.35 15.35 -19.30
N GLY A 16 13.46 15.39 -18.56
CA GLY A 16 14.05 16.64 -18.11
C GLY A 16 14.79 17.34 -19.25
N ARG A 17 14.83 18.67 -19.22
CA ARG A 17 15.59 19.47 -20.19
C ARG A 17 17.10 19.28 -20.03
N ASP A 18 17.56 19.10 -18.80
CA ASP A 18 18.98 18.96 -18.47
C ASP A 18 19.21 17.96 -17.33
N LYS A 19 20.49 17.81 -16.95
CA LYS A 19 20.92 16.90 -15.89
C LYS A 19 20.38 17.26 -14.49
N PHE A 20 20.14 18.54 -14.20
CA PHE A 20 19.64 18.97 -12.90
C PHE A 20 18.16 18.64 -12.76
N GLU A 21 17.38 18.92 -13.81
CA GLU A 21 15.96 18.54 -13.90
C GLU A 21 15.79 17.03 -13.83
N ASN A 22 16.70 16.27 -14.47
CA ASN A 22 16.69 14.81 -14.37
C ASN A 22 16.88 14.31 -12.94
N GLU A 23 17.70 15.00 -12.12
CA GLU A 23 17.87 14.62 -10.71
C GLU A 23 16.63 14.93 -9.87
N GLU A 24 15.98 16.05 -10.13
CA GLU A 24 14.72 16.39 -9.46
C GLU A 24 13.61 15.40 -9.83
N LEU A 25 13.50 15.02 -11.11
CA LEU A 25 12.58 13.99 -11.57
C LEU A 25 12.83 12.65 -10.86
N ILE A 26 14.09 12.23 -10.69
CA ILE A 26 14.42 10.96 -10.02
C ILE A 26 13.95 10.95 -8.56
N LYS A 27 13.99 12.10 -7.86
CA LYS A 27 13.53 12.21 -6.46
C LYS A 27 12.01 12.12 -6.33
N HIS A 28 11.28 12.61 -7.32
CA HIS A 28 9.82 12.75 -7.28
C HIS A 28 9.05 11.73 -8.14
N MET A 29 9.72 10.70 -8.64
CA MET A 29 9.08 9.64 -9.43
C MET A 29 8.23 8.68 -8.61
N TRP A 30 7.36 7.97 -9.32
CA TRP A 30 6.43 6.98 -8.78
C TRP A 30 6.92 5.54 -9.03
N PRO A 31 6.45 4.57 -8.23
CA PRO A 31 6.75 3.15 -8.42
C PRO A 31 6.46 2.59 -9.82
N GLU A 32 5.45 3.13 -10.50
CA GLU A 32 5.00 2.71 -11.84
C GLU A 32 5.83 3.31 -12.98
N ASP A 33 6.73 4.24 -12.67
CA ASP A 33 7.52 4.92 -13.68
C ASP A 33 8.70 4.05 -14.15
N VAL A 34 8.87 3.97 -15.47
CA VAL A 34 9.94 3.21 -16.13
C VAL A 34 10.93 4.19 -16.75
N TRP A 35 12.21 4.02 -16.43
CA TRP A 35 13.29 4.86 -16.91
C TRP A 35 13.96 4.26 -18.14
N PHE A 36 14.32 5.12 -19.09
CA PHE A 36 14.99 4.78 -20.34
C PHE A 36 16.23 5.63 -20.57
N HIS A 37 17.27 5.01 -21.12
CA HIS A 37 18.54 5.66 -21.46
C HIS A 37 19.29 4.90 -22.55
N VAL A 38 20.15 5.58 -23.32
CA VAL A 38 21.05 4.91 -24.27
C VAL A 38 22.20 4.24 -23.52
N ASP A 39 22.46 2.97 -23.80
CA ASP A 39 23.58 2.24 -23.20
C ASP A 39 24.92 2.90 -23.54
N ASP A 40 25.78 3.10 -22.54
CA ASP A 40 27.14 3.66 -22.64
C ASP A 40 27.29 5.04 -23.33
N LEU A 41 26.20 5.79 -23.55
CA LEU A 41 26.25 7.08 -24.23
C LEU A 41 25.53 8.17 -23.45
N SER A 42 26.01 9.41 -23.55
CA SER A 42 25.30 10.56 -22.99
C SER A 42 23.98 10.78 -23.74
N SER A 43 22.87 10.61 -23.03
CA SER A 43 21.53 10.78 -23.57
C SER A 43 20.56 11.37 -22.56
N ALA A 44 19.44 11.90 -23.05
CA ALA A 44 18.36 12.34 -22.18
C ALA A 44 17.78 11.15 -21.40
N HIS A 45 17.35 11.41 -20.17
CA HIS A 45 16.57 10.46 -19.37
C HIS A 45 15.10 10.61 -19.76
N VAL A 46 14.52 9.55 -20.29
CA VAL A 46 13.10 9.51 -20.63
C VAL A 46 12.40 8.59 -19.65
N TYR A 47 11.23 9.01 -19.21
CA TYR A 47 10.40 8.31 -18.25
C TYR A 47 9.04 8.01 -18.87
N LEU A 48 8.56 6.78 -18.71
CA LEU A 48 7.23 6.34 -19.12
C LEU A 48 6.41 6.05 -17.86
N ARG A 49 5.24 6.66 -17.75
CA ARG A 49 4.31 6.39 -16.66
C ARG A 49 3.34 5.29 -17.05
N LEU A 50 3.36 4.19 -16.30
CA LEU A 50 2.42 3.09 -16.49
C LEU A 50 1.15 3.29 -15.63
N PRO A 51 0.01 2.71 -16.06
CA PRO A 51 -1.17 2.60 -15.22
C PRO A 51 -0.87 1.79 -13.95
N LEU A 52 -1.59 2.11 -12.86
CA LEU A 52 -1.50 1.38 -11.58
C LEU A 52 -1.68 -0.13 -11.79
N GLY A 53 -0.78 -0.92 -11.22
CA GLY A 53 -0.81 -2.38 -11.26
C GLY A 53 -0.19 -3.02 -12.51
N LYS A 54 0.30 -2.24 -13.49
CA LYS A 54 1.05 -2.76 -14.64
C LYS A 54 2.55 -2.73 -14.40
N GLY A 55 3.24 -3.77 -14.85
CA GLY A 55 4.69 -3.89 -14.74
C GLY A 55 5.45 -3.52 -16.02
N ILE A 56 6.77 -3.62 -15.95
CA ILE A 56 7.68 -3.43 -17.09
C ILE A 56 7.48 -4.44 -18.23
N ASP A 57 6.79 -5.54 -17.97
CA ASP A 57 6.42 -6.57 -18.95
C ASP A 57 5.12 -6.23 -19.70
N ASP A 58 4.28 -5.36 -19.15
CA ASP A 58 2.97 -5.00 -19.70
C ASP A 58 3.01 -3.74 -20.58
N ILE A 59 4.21 -3.28 -20.95
CA ILE A 59 4.38 -2.09 -21.78
C ILE A 59 4.02 -2.44 -23.22
N PRO A 60 3.08 -1.70 -23.85
CA PRO A 60 2.80 -1.88 -25.27
C PRO A 60 4.05 -1.69 -26.12
N GLU A 61 4.24 -2.55 -27.13
CA GLU A 61 5.41 -2.49 -28.01
C GLU A 61 5.51 -1.15 -28.76
N THR A 62 4.36 -0.56 -29.09
CA THR A 62 4.21 0.76 -29.69
C THR A 62 4.76 1.86 -28.80
N ALA A 63 4.30 1.96 -27.54
CA ALA A 63 4.83 2.90 -26.55
C ALA A 63 6.34 2.67 -26.30
N LEU A 64 6.76 1.40 -26.20
CA LEU A 64 8.17 1.05 -26.01
C LEU A 64 9.05 1.56 -27.17
N ALA A 65 8.61 1.36 -28.41
CA ALA A 65 9.29 1.84 -29.59
C ALA A 65 9.35 3.37 -29.62
N GLU A 66 8.26 4.06 -29.30
CA GLU A 66 8.20 5.53 -29.22
C GLU A 66 9.18 6.09 -28.19
N CYS A 67 9.23 5.53 -26.98
CA CYS A 67 10.21 5.91 -25.96
C CYS A 67 11.65 5.70 -26.44
N CYS A 68 11.92 4.54 -27.08
CA CYS A 68 13.23 4.23 -27.64
C CYS A 68 13.67 5.26 -28.70
N GLN A 69 12.76 5.66 -29.59
CA GLN A 69 13.04 6.69 -30.58
C GLN A 69 13.37 8.03 -29.92
N LEU A 70 12.60 8.43 -28.91
CA LEU A 70 12.76 9.70 -28.20
C LEU A 70 14.12 9.79 -27.49
N VAL A 71 14.53 8.71 -26.83
CA VAL A 71 15.84 8.58 -26.16
C VAL A 71 16.99 8.66 -27.16
N LYS A 72 16.90 7.91 -28.27
CA LYS A 72 17.91 7.94 -29.33
C LYS A 72 18.02 9.32 -29.96
N ALA A 73 16.90 9.99 -30.23
CA ALA A 73 16.88 11.31 -30.85
C ALA A 73 17.49 12.38 -29.95
N ASN A 74 17.29 12.27 -28.64
CA ASN A 74 17.84 13.19 -27.63
C ASN A 74 19.17 12.69 -27.03
N SER A 75 19.94 11.90 -27.78
CA SER A 75 21.31 11.52 -27.42
C SER A 75 22.34 12.30 -28.24
N ILE A 76 23.40 12.77 -27.58
CA ILE A 76 24.45 13.59 -28.21
C ILE A 76 25.16 12.80 -29.31
N GLU A 77 25.55 11.56 -29.00
CA GLU A 77 26.22 10.67 -29.95
C GLU A 77 25.26 9.62 -30.53
N GLY A 78 24.32 9.12 -29.74
CA GLY A 78 23.39 8.06 -30.14
C GLY A 78 22.46 8.46 -31.29
N SER A 79 22.17 9.75 -31.45
CA SER A 79 21.37 10.28 -32.55
C SER A 79 22.06 10.19 -33.92
N LYS A 80 23.40 10.11 -33.94
CA LYS A 80 24.24 10.02 -35.14
C LYS A 80 24.56 8.56 -35.52
N ARG A 81 24.53 7.63 -34.55
CA ARG A 81 24.77 6.21 -34.79
C ARG A 81 23.58 5.56 -35.51
N SER A 82 23.85 4.67 -36.47
CA SER A 82 22.83 3.95 -37.24
C SER A 82 21.90 3.16 -36.31
N SER A 83 22.48 2.38 -35.41
CA SER A 83 21.79 1.63 -34.36
C SER A 83 22.37 1.96 -32.98
N VAL A 84 21.52 1.98 -31.98
CA VAL A 84 21.94 2.09 -30.56
C VAL A 84 21.29 0.98 -29.74
N ARG A 85 21.90 0.68 -28.59
CA ARG A 85 21.26 -0.14 -27.57
C ARG A 85 20.64 0.79 -26.53
N ILE A 86 19.41 0.50 -26.13
CA ILE A 86 18.68 1.29 -25.14
C ILE A 86 18.42 0.38 -23.95
N VAL A 87 18.75 0.88 -22.76
CA VAL A 87 18.45 0.23 -21.49
C VAL A 87 17.18 0.84 -20.92
N TYR A 88 16.33 0.00 -20.34
CA TYR A 88 15.16 0.44 -19.60
C TYR A 88 14.96 -0.39 -18.34
N THR A 89 14.56 0.27 -17.26
CA THR A 89 14.42 -0.35 -15.95
C THR A 89 13.38 0.38 -15.11
N PRO A 90 12.71 -0.29 -14.16
CA PRO A 90 11.79 0.38 -13.25
C PRO A 90 12.54 1.39 -12.38
N TRP A 91 11.90 2.51 -12.04
CA TRP A 91 12.49 3.55 -11.19
C TRP A 91 13.08 3.00 -9.88
N GLN A 92 12.38 2.04 -9.24
CA GLN A 92 12.81 1.40 -8.00
C GLN A 92 14.20 0.72 -8.08
N ASN A 93 14.69 0.42 -9.28
CA ASN A 93 16.00 -0.19 -9.49
C ASN A 93 17.12 0.84 -9.67
N LEU A 94 16.81 2.12 -9.80
CA LEU A 94 17.80 3.19 -9.92
C LEU A 94 18.41 3.48 -8.54
N LYS A 95 19.74 3.47 -8.50
CA LYS A 95 20.56 3.82 -7.35
C LYS A 95 21.32 5.10 -7.66
N LYS A 96 21.02 6.17 -6.93
CA LYS A 96 21.89 7.34 -6.90
C LYS A 96 22.93 7.15 -5.80
N VAL A 97 24.17 7.52 -6.10
CA VAL A 97 25.28 7.53 -5.15
C VAL A 97 25.83 8.95 -5.13
N ASP A 98 25.83 9.59 -3.97
CA ASP A 98 26.11 11.03 -3.82
C ASP A 98 27.52 11.43 -4.26
N ARG A 99 28.45 10.46 -4.32
CA ARG A 99 29.82 10.67 -4.79
C ARG A 99 29.94 10.84 -6.31
N HIS A 100 28.92 10.48 -7.08
CA HIS A 100 28.96 10.54 -8.54
C HIS A 100 28.47 11.87 -9.08
N ASP A 101 29.01 12.26 -10.24
CA ASP A 101 28.62 13.48 -10.94
C ASP A 101 27.11 13.55 -11.20
N VAL A 102 26.64 14.80 -11.28
CA VAL A 102 25.24 15.14 -11.54
C VAL A 102 24.79 14.48 -12.84
N GLY A 103 23.68 13.73 -12.78
CA GLY A 103 23.15 12.96 -13.91
C GLY A 103 23.67 11.53 -14.07
N THR A 104 24.74 11.13 -13.35
CA THR A 104 25.16 9.72 -13.33
C THR A 104 24.19 8.89 -12.47
N VAL A 105 23.71 7.78 -13.01
CA VAL A 105 22.79 6.86 -12.34
C VAL A 105 23.40 5.45 -12.35
N THR A 106 23.32 4.76 -11.22
CA THR A 106 23.76 3.37 -11.07
C THR A 106 22.53 2.47 -10.89
N PHE A 107 22.66 1.16 -11.02
CA PHE A 107 21.56 0.22 -10.81
C PHE A 107 21.76 -0.59 -9.52
N HIS A 108 20.67 -0.90 -8.82
CA HIS A 108 20.71 -1.84 -7.69
C HIS A 108 20.92 -3.27 -8.16
N LYS A 109 20.17 -3.72 -9.16
CA LYS A 109 20.24 -5.05 -9.74
C LYS A 109 20.27 -4.97 -11.26
N MET A 110 21.38 -5.43 -11.85
CA MET A 110 21.51 -5.50 -13.31
C MET A 110 20.50 -6.46 -13.95
N SER A 111 20.01 -7.45 -13.21
CA SER A 111 19.00 -8.40 -13.71
C SER A 111 17.63 -7.77 -13.99
N LYS A 112 17.32 -6.61 -13.39
CA LYS A 112 16.08 -5.86 -13.64
C LYS A 112 16.23 -4.85 -14.79
N CYS A 113 17.40 -4.77 -15.41
CA CYS A 113 17.63 -3.95 -16.57
C CYS A 113 17.30 -4.75 -17.83
N LYS A 114 16.41 -4.23 -18.67
CA LYS A 114 16.09 -4.79 -19.97
C LYS A 114 16.75 -3.96 -21.06
N TYR A 115 17.04 -4.61 -22.19
CA TYR A 115 17.76 -3.98 -23.28
C TYR A 115 17.02 -4.17 -24.60
N VAL A 116 16.80 -3.08 -25.31
CA VAL A 116 16.38 -3.10 -26.71
C VAL A 116 17.63 -2.90 -27.57
N LYS A 117 17.95 -3.91 -28.38
CA LYS A 117 19.09 -3.87 -29.31
C LYS A 117 18.63 -3.34 -30.67
N ASN A 118 19.58 -2.78 -31.42
CA ASN A 118 19.39 -2.39 -32.82
C ASN A 118 18.29 -1.35 -33.08
N VAL A 119 18.13 -0.37 -32.18
CA VAL A 119 17.17 0.72 -32.39
C VAL A 119 17.67 1.65 -33.49
N SER A 120 17.06 1.54 -34.66
CA SER A 120 17.25 2.45 -35.80
C SER A 120 16.40 3.70 -35.64
N LYS A 121 16.73 4.77 -36.37
CA LYS A 121 16.02 6.04 -36.29
C LYS A 121 14.79 6.01 -37.19
N ASP A 122 13.61 6.06 -36.57
CA ASP A 122 12.35 6.28 -37.27
C ASP A 122 11.93 7.75 -37.16
N ARG A 123 11.94 8.44 -38.29
CA ARG A 123 11.60 9.87 -38.35
C ARG A 123 10.09 10.11 -38.27
N GLU A 124 9.26 9.16 -38.65
CA GLU A 124 7.81 9.30 -38.63
C GLU A 124 7.27 9.21 -37.21
N MET A 125 7.67 8.17 -36.47
CA MET A 125 7.34 8.04 -35.04
C MET A 125 7.80 9.27 -34.25
N LEU A 126 9.03 9.74 -34.51
CA LEU A 126 9.55 10.95 -33.87
C LEU A 126 8.74 12.20 -34.17
N ARG A 127 8.28 12.39 -35.40
CA ARG A 127 7.43 13.55 -35.74
C ARG A 127 6.08 13.48 -35.03
N ARG A 128 5.48 12.28 -34.96
CA ARG A 128 4.20 12.06 -34.29
C ARG A 128 4.29 12.39 -32.80
N ILE A 129 5.26 11.82 -32.10
CA ILE A 129 5.40 12.04 -30.65
C ILE A 129 5.79 13.49 -30.34
N ASN A 130 6.67 14.12 -31.12
CA ASN A 130 7.02 15.53 -30.91
C ASN A 130 5.85 16.50 -31.12
N LYS A 131 4.81 16.10 -31.86
CA LYS A 131 3.58 16.90 -31.99
C LYS A 131 2.78 16.95 -30.68
N THR A 132 2.91 15.93 -29.84
CA THR A 132 2.25 15.84 -28.52
C THR A 132 3.08 16.47 -27.40
N LYS A 133 4.16 17.18 -27.75
CA LYS A 133 5.05 17.80 -26.78
C LYS A 133 4.33 18.94 -26.06
N GLU A 134 4.24 18.82 -24.75
CA GLU A 134 3.72 19.84 -23.86
C GLU A 134 4.83 20.28 -22.88
N GLU A 135 4.83 21.56 -22.53
CA GLU A 135 5.80 22.17 -21.60
C GLU A 135 5.07 22.77 -20.39
N PRO A 136 4.33 21.97 -19.59
CA PRO A 136 3.62 22.48 -18.44
C PRO A 136 4.61 22.86 -17.32
N THR A 137 4.39 24.02 -16.71
CA THR A 137 5.09 24.42 -15.48
C THR A 137 4.46 23.66 -14.31
N ILE A 138 4.97 22.45 -14.03
CA ILE A 138 4.48 21.61 -12.93
C ILE A 138 5.47 21.65 -11.78
N ASP A 139 4.95 21.90 -10.58
CA ASP A 139 5.66 21.68 -9.32
C ASP A 139 5.63 20.17 -8.99
N LEU A 140 6.73 19.49 -9.29
CA LEU A 140 6.87 18.04 -9.15
C LEU A 140 6.68 17.58 -7.69
N ALA A 141 7.13 18.39 -6.74
CA ALA A 141 7.02 18.10 -5.32
C ALA A 141 5.55 18.14 -4.86
N LYS A 142 4.79 19.16 -5.28
CA LYS A 142 3.34 19.24 -4.99
C LYS A 142 2.56 18.11 -5.65
N ALA A 143 2.90 17.74 -6.88
CA ALA A 143 2.22 16.65 -7.59
C ALA A 143 2.40 15.30 -6.89
N LYS A 144 3.60 15.02 -6.36
CA LYS A 144 3.86 13.82 -5.56
C LYS A 144 3.17 13.88 -4.21
N ALA A 145 3.30 14.98 -3.47
CA ALA A 145 2.67 15.13 -2.16
C ALA A 145 1.15 14.91 -2.19
N ARG A 146 0.46 15.40 -3.24
CA ARG A 146 -0.97 15.17 -3.42
C ARG A 146 -1.31 13.68 -3.61
N ARG A 147 -0.52 12.95 -4.40
CA ARG A 147 -0.75 11.51 -4.61
C ARG A 147 -0.45 10.71 -3.33
N ASP A 148 0.63 11.03 -2.65
CA ASP A 148 1.00 10.37 -1.40
C ASP A 148 -0.07 10.61 -0.32
N GLU A 149 -0.66 11.81 -0.29
CA GLU A 149 -1.80 12.13 0.58
C GLU A 149 -3.07 11.34 0.19
N GLU A 150 -3.41 11.28 -1.10
CA GLU A 150 -4.53 10.48 -1.60
C GLU A 150 -4.36 8.99 -1.27
N GLU A 151 -3.16 8.44 -1.42
CA GLU A 151 -2.84 7.06 -1.07
C GLU A 151 -2.96 6.82 0.44
N ARG A 152 -2.43 7.74 1.26
CA ARG A 152 -2.56 7.67 2.72
C ARG A 152 -4.02 7.73 3.18
N LEU A 153 -4.82 8.60 2.57
CA LEU A 153 -6.26 8.70 2.86
C LEU A 153 -7.00 7.43 2.45
N ARG A 154 -6.64 6.85 1.29
CA ARG A 154 -7.20 5.59 0.81
C ARG A 154 -6.87 4.43 1.76
N LEU A 155 -5.61 4.27 2.15
CA LEU A 155 -5.19 3.24 3.09
C LEU A 155 -5.87 3.41 4.47
N LYS A 156 -6.00 4.65 4.95
CA LYS A 156 -6.74 4.95 6.18
C LYS A 156 -8.22 4.58 6.06
N ALA A 157 -8.85 4.84 4.91
CA ALA A 157 -10.23 4.46 4.64
C ALA A 157 -10.41 2.93 4.57
N GLU A 158 -9.52 2.22 3.89
CA GLU A 158 -9.51 0.76 3.79
C GLU A 158 -9.29 0.12 5.18
N HIS A 159 -8.31 0.61 5.96
CA HIS A 159 -8.07 0.13 7.32
C HIS A 159 -9.26 0.40 8.25
N LYS A 160 -9.88 1.58 8.15
CA LYS A 160 -11.08 1.92 8.92
C LYS A 160 -12.27 1.03 8.53
N ALA A 161 -12.44 0.73 7.24
CA ALA A 161 -13.48 -0.17 6.77
C ALA A 161 -13.26 -1.60 7.29
N ALA A 162 -12.03 -2.12 7.19
CA ALA A 162 -11.66 -3.43 7.69
C ALA A 162 -11.83 -3.53 9.22
N ALA A 163 -11.42 -2.51 9.98
CA ALA A 163 -11.61 -2.47 11.43
C ALA A 163 -13.10 -2.45 11.80
N LYS A 164 -13.94 -1.72 11.06
CA LYS A 164 -15.40 -1.69 11.26
C LYS A 164 -16.04 -3.04 10.95
N GLU A 165 -15.59 -3.73 9.91
CA GLU A 165 -16.05 -5.08 9.56
C GLU A 165 -15.65 -6.11 10.63
N ARG A 166 -14.40 -6.06 11.11
CA ARG A 166 -13.92 -6.89 12.23
C ARG A 166 -14.71 -6.65 13.51
N ALA A 167 -14.92 -5.38 13.90
CA ALA A 167 -15.72 -5.06 15.08
C ALA A 167 -17.18 -5.53 14.96
N ARG A 168 -17.75 -5.50 13.74
CA ARG A 168 -19.11 -5.99 13.49
C ARG A 168 -19.18 -7.51 13.61
N THR A 169 -18.25 -8.22 12.99
CA THR A 169 -18.18 -9.70 13.04
C THR A 169 -17.95 -10.19 14.46
N GLU A 170 -17.01 -9.60 15.22
CA GLU A 170 -16.78 -9.92 16.63
C GLU A 170 -18.03 -9.68 17.51
N LYS A 171 -18.78 -8.60 17.24
CA LYS A 171 -20.03 -8.32 17.95
C LYS A 171 -21.11 -9.36 17.63
N GLU A 172 -21.28 -9.71 16.36
CA GLU A 172 -22.24 -10.72 15.90
C GLU A 172 -21.88 -12.11 16.49
N GLU A 173 -20.59 -12.48 16.51
CA GLU A 173 -20.09 -13.71 17.15
C GLU A 173 -20.32 -13.72 18.66
N ARG A 174 -20.08 -12.60 19.35
CA ARG A 174 -20.32 -12.48 20.79
C ARG A 174 -21.81 -12.58 21.13
N GLU A 175 -22.67 -11.96 20.33
CA GLU A 175 -24.13 -12.06 20.51
C GLU A 175 -24.64 -13.47 20.21
N ALA A 176 -24.10 -14.15 19.18
CA ALA A 176 -24.42 -15.54 18.88
C ALA A 176 -23.96 -16.49 19.99
N ALA A 177 -22.73 -16.32 20.50
CA ALA A 177 -22.20 -17.10 21.61
C ALA A 177 -23.02 -16.87 22.90
N LYS A 178 -23.47 -15.64 23.16
CA LYS A 178 -24.35 -15.34 24.28
C LYS A 178 -25.72 -16.01 24.12
N ARG A 179 -26.34 -15.94 22.94
CA ARG A 179 -27.59 -16.65 22.65
C ARG A 179 -27.45 -18.16 22.82
N GLU A 180 -26.37 -18.75 22.32
CA GLU A 180 -26.12 -20.18 22.47
C GLU A 180 -25.92 -20.58 23.94
N ALA A 181 -25.22 -19.75 24.72
CA ALA A 181 -25.06 -19.95 26.16
C ALA A 181 -26.40 -19.84 26.91
N ASP A 182 -27.22 -18.83 26.58
CA ASP A 182 -28.56 -18.63 27.16
C ASP A 182 -29.49 -19.80 26.81
N ASP A 183 -29.50 -20.27 25.55
CA ASP A 183 -30.27 -21.44 25.10
C ASP A 183 -29.81 -22.72 25.81
N ARG A 184 -28.49 -22.89 25.98
CA ARG A 184 -27.91 -24.03 26.71
C ARG A 184 -28.28 -24.00 28.19
N ALA A 185 -28.25 -22.82 28.82
CA ALA A 185 -28.67 -22.61 30.20
C ALA A 185 -30.17 -22.88 30.37
N TYR A 186 -31.03 -22.34 29.49
CA TYR A 186 -32.48 -22.58 29.50
C TYR A 186 -32.80 -24.07 29.33
N LYS A 187 -32.13 -24.76 28.41
CA LYS A 187 -32.30 -26.21 28.20
C LYS A 187 -31.87 -27.03 29.42
N SER A 188 -30.85 -26.59 30.18
CA SER A 188 -30.44 -27.26 31.42
C SER A 188 -31.49 -27.13 32.52
N LEU A 189 -32.05 -25.94 32.72
CA LEU A 189 -33.11 -25.67 33.70
C LEU A 189 -34.37 -26.51 33.44
N PHE A 190 -34.79 -26.66 32.17
CA PHE A 190 -35.93 -27.50 31.83
C PHE A 190 -35.66 -28.99 32.04
N LYS A 191 -34.42 -29.45 31.81
CA LYS A 191 -34.02 -30.83 32.08
C LYS A 191 -34.01 -31.15 33.57
N ASP A 192 -33.61 -30.19 34.41
CA ASP A 192 -33.64 -30.35 35.87
C ASP A 192 -35.07 -30.26 36.43
N HIS A 193 -35.95 -29.45 35.82
CA HIS A 193 -37.37 -29.48 36.14
C HIS A 193 -38.03 -30.83 35.77
N ASP A 194 -37.71 -31.40 34.61
CA ASP A 194 -38.22 -32.72 34.20
C ASP A 194 -37.70 -33.84 35.13
N ARG A 195 -36.42 -33.76 35.55
CA ARG A 195 -35.85 -34.67 36.54
C ARG A 195 -36.45 -34.47 37.93
N GLY A 196 -36.72 -33.25 38.33
CA GLY A 196 -37.39 -32.90 39.58
C GLY A 196 -38.85 -33.35 39.61
N ALA A 197 -39.57 -33.22 38.49
CA ALA A 197 -40.93 -33.72 38.32
C ALA A 197 -40.97 -35.26 38.28
N ALA A 198 -40.01 -35.91 37.61
CA ALA A 198 -39.85 -37.37 37.65
C ALA A 198 -39.48 -37.88 39.06
N ALA A 199 -38.62 -37.16 39.80
CA ALA A 199 -38.29 -37.47 41.18
C ALA A 199 -39.45 -37.21 42.15
N ALA A 200 -40.28 -36.18 41.92
CA ALA A 200 -41.49 -35.92 42.69
C ALA A 200 -42.59 -36.97 42.41
N ALA A 201 -42.72 -37.42 41.15
CA ALA A 201 -43.60 -38.53 40.77
C ALA A 201 -43.10 -39.89 41.30
N ALA A 202 -41.79 -40.07 41.47
CA ALA A 202 -41.21 -41.24 42.14
C ALA A 202 -41.38 -41.16 43.68
N SER A 203 -41.31 -39.96 44.26
CA SER A 203 -41.48 -39.68 45.69
C SER A 203 -42.94 -39.86 46.17
N SER A 204 -43.93 -39.54 45.34
CA SER A 204 -45.36 -39.78 45.65
C SER A 204 -45.74 -41.27 45.73
N ARG A 205 -44.84 -42.17 45.29
CA ARG A 205 -45.05 -43.62 45.31
C ARG A 205 -44.27 -44.35 46.43
N GLY A 206 -43.63 -43.63 47.34
CA GLY A 206 -43.03 -44.27 48.51
C GLY A 206 -42.42 -43.32 49.53
N LYS A 207 -43.18 -42.97 50.57
CA LYS A 207 -42.63 -42.96 51.93
C LYS A 207 -43.69 -42.99 53.03
N ARG A 208 -43.79 -44.14 53.71
CA ARG A 208 -44.01 -44.22 55.16
C ARG A 208 -42.62 -44.16 55.81
N GLY A 209 -42.44 -43.23 56.75
CA GLY A 209 -41.56 -43.40 57.90
C GLY A 209 -40.14 -42.80 57.84
N GLY A 210 -39.81 -42.08 58.91
CA GLY A 210 -38.48 -42.14 59.55
C GLY A 210 -37.62 -40.88 59.42
N ALA A 211 -37.36 -40.25 60.56
CA ALA A 211 -36.72 -38.95 60.73
C ALA A 211 -35.20 -39.01 61.07
N ALA A 212 -34.57 -37.84 60.90
CA ALA A 212 -33.39 -37.26 61.57
C ALA A 212 -31.99 -37.92 61.44
N ALA A 213 -31.01 -37.21 60.86
CA ALA A 213 -30.13 -36.25 61.58
C ALA A 213 -28.89 -35.84 60.74
N ALA A 214 -28.70 -34.52 60.62
CA ALA A 214 -27.49 -33.69 60.52
C ALA A 214 -26.23 -34.14 59.73
N ALA A 215 -25.87 -33.34 58.72
CA ALA A 215 -24.49 -32.98 58.43
C ALA A 215 -24.44 -31.49 58.03
N ALA A 216 -23.66 -30.70 58.75
CA ALA A 216 -23.39 -29.30 58.47
C ALA A 216 -22.39 -29.17 57.32
N ALA A 217 -22.66 -28.25 56.41
CA ALA A 217 -21.70 -27.70 55.46
C ALA A 217 -21.83 -26.19 55.59
N ASP A 218 -20.78 -25.57 56.11
CA ASP A 218 -20.70 -24.12 56.27
C ASP A 218 -20.28 -23.47 54.94
N ASP A 219 -20.99 -22.38 54.66
CA ASP A 219 -20.84 -21.42 53.57
C ASP A 219 -19.63 -20.48 53.81
N ASP A 220 -19.47 -19.52 52.89
CA ASP A 220 -18.62 -18.31 52.91
C ASP A 220 -17.50 -18.37 51.86
N PHE A 221 -17.58 -17.70 50.69
CA PHE A 221 -17.81 -16.27 50.38
C PHE A 221 -16.81 -15.29 51.03
N PHE A 222 -15.99 -14.69 50.14
CA PHE A 222 -15.05 -13.55 50.19
C PHE A 222 -13.68 -14.03 49.69
N GLY A 223 -12.94 -13.40 48.80
CA GLY A 223 -12.98 -12.08 48.17
C GLY A 223 -11.54 -11.81 47.72
N ASP A 224 -11.39 -11.16 46.56
CA ASP A 224 -10.22 -10.43 46.05
C ASP A 224 -8.85 -11.11 45.77
N GLU A 225 -8.25 -10.56 44.70
CA GLU A 225 -6.83 -10.28 44.40
C GLU A 225 -5.75 -11.35 44.68
N ASP A 226 -5.04 -11.80 43.62
CA ASP A 226 -3.69 -11.29 43.29
C ASP A 226 -3.04 -12.01 42.07
N ALA A 227 -2.62 -11.21 41.07
CA ALA A 227 -1.39 -11.28 40.24
C ALA A 227 -1.04 -12.55 39.38
N PRO A 228 -0.09 -12.48 38.40
CA PRO A 228 0.80 -11.37 38.02
C PRO A 228 0.87 -11.01 36.51
N ALA A 229 1.52 -9.87 36.31
CA ALA A 229 1.96 -9.23 35.09
C ALA A 229 2.82 -10.10 34.14
N ALA A 230 2.68 -9.86 32.83
CA ALA A 230 3.81 -9.73 31.90
C ALA A 230 3.37 -9.14 30.55
N ALA A 231 4.31 -8.39 29.95
CA ALA A 231 4.38 -7.90 28.57
C ALA A 231 3.75 -6.52 28.26
N ALA A 232 4.50 -5.49 28.64
CA ALA A 232 4.45 -4.17 28.03
C ALA A 232 4.90 -4.23 26.55
N ALA A 233 4.03 -3.80 25.65
CA ALA A 233 4.40 -3.32 24.32
C ALA A 233 4.20 -1.80 24.34
N GLY A 234 5.29 -1.06 24.19
CA GLY A 234 5.29 0.40 24.08
C GLY A 234 4.69 0.81 22.73
N ASP A 235 3.63 1.59 22.81
CA ASP A 235 3.01 2.36 21.73
C ASP A 235 3.32 3.83 22.05
N ASP A 236 4.34 4.38 21.39
CA ASP A 236 4.65 5.81 21.42
C ASP A 236 3.69 6.52 20.44
N SER A 237 2.57 6.99 20.98
CA SER A 237 1.68 7.95 20.32
C SER A 237 1.61 9.24 21.15
N GLU A 238 2.69 10.01 21.13
CA GLU A 238 2.71 11.41 21.56
C GLU A 238 3.37 12.24 20.45
N ASP A 239 2.55 12.82 19.56
CA ASP A 239 2.88 14.02 18.77
C ASP A 239 1.63 14.51 18.00
N GLU A 240 0.52 14.74 18.71
CA GLU A 240 -0.67 15.39 18.13
C GLU A 240 -1.26 16.49 19.05
N GLU A 241 -0.40 17.22 19.77
CA GLU A 241 -0.79 18.44 20.49
C GLU A 241 0.28 19.55 20.37
N ALA A 242 0.61 19.96 19.13
CA ALA A 242 1.43 21.15 18.89
C ALA A 242 1.18 21.78 17.50
N ALA A 243 -0.07 22.04 17.11
CA ALA A 243 -0.34 22.82 15.87
C ALA A 243 -1.68 23.58 15.83
N ALA A 244 -2.28 23.92 16.98
CA ALA A 244 -3.55 24.67 17.03
C ALA A 244 -3.46 26.01 17.80
N ALA A 245 -2.26 26.59 17.95
CA ALA A 245 -2.05 27.85 18.66
C ALA A 245 -1.13 28.84 17.92
N ALA A 246 -1.36 29.06 16.62
CA ALA A 246 -0.65 30.10 15.84
C ALA A 246 -1.58 30.83 14.85
N LEU A 247 -2.84 31.06 15.22
CA LEU A 247 -3.81 31.83 14.41
C LEU A 247 -4.68 32.78 15.24
N ALA A 248 -4.11 33.35 16.31
CA ALA A 248 -4.67 34.48 17.04
C ALA A 248 -3.56 35.26 17.74
N GLY A 249 -2.84 36.12 17.01
CA GLY A 249 -1.79 36.94 17.62
C GLY A 249 -0.91 37.70 16.64
N LEU A 250 -1.51 38.47 15.73
CA LEU A 250 -0.91 39.67 15.14
C LEU A 250 -2.02 40.43 14.40
N MET A 251 -2.75 41.21 15.19
CA MET A 251 -3.02 42.60 14.79
C MET A 251 -1.72 43.38 14.95
#